data_AF-A0A285NWA1-F1
#
_entry.id   AF-A0A285NWA1-F1
#
_cell.length_a   1.000
_cell.length_b   1.000
_cell.length_c   1.000
_cell.angle_alpha   90.00
_cell.angle_beta   90.00
_cell.angle_gamma   90.00
#
_symmetry.space_group_name_H-M   'P 1'
#
loop_
_entity.id
_entity.type
_entity.pdbx_description
1 polymer ?
#
loop_
_entity_poly.entity_id
_entity_poly.type
_entity_poly.pdbx_seq_one_letter_code
_entity_poly.pdbx_strand_id
1 'polypeptide(L)'
;MGDFTKAGLDKGDIEKELLHTLTSAKVLYRTYMINIDDYTSEELSADIKEYQYQLENIVIPLVKRAEATKNSKLIDMAYEIRYIYEKLISAIKLKLEHP
;
A
#
# COMPACT_ATOMS: atom_id res chain seq x y z
N MET A 1 32.46 -23.20 -9.50
CA MET A 1 32.75 -21.79 -9.80
C MET A 1 31.41 -21.08 -9.69
N GLY A 2 31.19 -20.34 -8.59
CA GLY A 2 29.85 -19.94 -8.15
C GLY A 2 29.30 -18.75 -8.91
N ASP A 3 28.04 -18.86 -9.35
CA ASP A 3 27.23 -17.84 -9.99
C ASP A 3 27.06 -16.58 -9.12
N PHE A 4 27.74 -15.49 -9.49
CA PHE A 4 27.65 -14.16 -8.86
C PHE A 4 26.72 -13.19 -9.61
N THR A 5 25.73 -13.66 -10.36
CA THR A 5 24.92 -12.80 -11.24
C THR A 5 23.41 -12.92 -11.01
N LYS A 6 22.92 -12.67 -9.78
CA LYS A 6 21.49 -12.35 -9.53
C LYS A 6 21.21 -11.34 -8.40
N ALA A 7 22.21 -10.81 -7.69
CA ALA A 7 21.96 -9.94 -6.52
C ALA A 7 21.64 -8.47 -6.85
N GLY A 8 21.74 -8.06 -8.12
CA GLY A 8 21.56 -6.67 -8.56
C GLY A 8 20.31 -6.37 -9.39
N LEU A 9 19.68 -7.39 -10.00
CA LEU A 9 18.52 -7.20 -10.89
C LEU A 9 17.24 -6.90 -10.10
N ASP A 10 16.98 -7.63 -9.01
CA ASP A 10 15.78 -7.44 -8.17
C ASP A 10 15.66 -6.05 -7.54
N LYS A 11 16.78 -5.34 -7.30
CA LYS A 11 16.77 -4.04 -6.60
C LYS A 11 16.22 -2.90 -7.47
N GLY A 12 16.50 -2.93 -8.78
CA GLY A 12 15.98 -1.92 -9.70
C GLY A 12 14.48 -2.12 -9.97
N ASP A 13 14.03 -3.38 -9.99
CA ASP A 13 12.63 -3.72 -10.22
C ASP A 13 11.76 -3.39 -9.00
N ILE A 14 12.23 -3.67 -7.79
CA ILE A 14 11.49 -3.32 -6.57
C ILE A 14 11.39 -1.80 -6.36
N GLU A 15 12.43 -1.02 -6.69
CA GLU A 15 12.35 0.45 -6.57
C GLU A 15 11.27 1.03 -7.48
N LYS A 16 11.19 0.56 -8.72
CA LYS A 16 10.14 0.98 -9.67
C LYS A 16 8.76 0.55 -9.21
N GLU A 17 8.63 -0.69 -8.73
CA GLU A 17 7.38 -1.21 -8.17
C GLU A 17 6.91 -0.36 -6.99
N LEU A 18 7.80 -0.08 -6.03
CA LEU A 18 7.49 0.77 -4.87
C LEU A 18 7.11 2.19 -5.30
N LEU A 19 7.82 2.80 -6.24
CA LEU A 19 7.51 4.15 -6.72
C LEU A 19 6.13 4.21 -7.37
N HIS A 20 5.82 3.24 -8.22
CA HIS A 20 4.53 3.14 -8.87
C HIS A 20 3.40 2.93 -7.85
N THR A 21 3.55 1.94 -6.96
CA THR A 21 2.55 1.65 -5.92
C THR A 21 2.35 2.82 -4.97
N LEU A 22 3.42 3.53 -4.57
CA LEU A 22 3.32 4.73 -3.72
C LEU A 22 2.53 5.85 -4.42
N THR A 23 2.78 6.06 -5.71
CA THR A 23 2.05 7.05 -6.50
C THR A 23 0.56 6.69 -6.58
N SER A 24 0.27 5.43 -6.90
CA SER A 24 -1.11 4.92 -6.98
C SER A 24 -1.84 5.00 -5.63
N ALA A 25 -1.18 4.63 -4.53
CA ALA A 25 -1.75 4.71 -3.18
C ALA A 25 -2.08 6.15 -2.78
N LYS A 26 -1.20 7.11 -3.09
CA LYS A 26 -1.45 8.55 -2.82
C LYS A 26 -2.66 9.08 -3.60
N VAL A 27 -2.76 8.71 -4.89
CA VAL A 27 -3.90 9.10 -5.72
C VAL A 27 -5.19 8.46 -5.22
N LEU A 28 -5.16 7.15 -4.92
CA LEU A 28 -6.29 6.42 -4.34
C LEU A 28 -6.80 7.11 -3.09
N TYR A 29 -5.93 7.32 -2.10
CA TYR A 29 -6.32 7.95 -0.83
C TYR A 29 -6.91 9.34 -1.04
N ARG A 30 -6.28 10.18 -1.87
CA ARG A 30 -6.77 11.53 -2.14
C ARG A 30 -8.15 11.51 -2.79
N THR A 31 -8.34 10.70 -3.83
CA THR A 31 -9.61 10.58 -4.54
C THR A 31 -10.69 10.04 -3.60
N TYR A 32 -10.36 9.03 -2.81
CA TYR A 32 -11.31 8.44 -1.87
C TYR A 32 -11.75 9.45 -0.81
N MET A 33 -10.83 10.21 -0.21
CA MET A 33 -11.18 11.23 0.79
C MET A 33 -12.02 12.37 0.23
N ILE A 34 -11.95 12.66 -1.08
CA ILE A 34 -12.80 13.69 -1.70
C ILE A 34 -14.26 13.22 -1.78
N ASN A 35 -14.47 11.93 -2.08
CA ASN A 35 -15.80 11.38 -2.34
C ASN A 35 -16.35 10.56 -1.16
N ILE A 36 -15.65 10.50 -0.02
CA ILE A 36 -16.00 9.56 1.04
C ILE A 36 -17.39 9.80 1.63
N ASP A 37 -17.84 11.06 1.62
CA ASP A 37 -19.15 11.47 2.09
C ASP A 37 -20.29 11.11 1.12
N ASP A 38 -19.98 10.78 -0.14
CA ASP A 38 -20.95 10.39 -1.16
C ASP A 38 -21.21 8.88 -1.18
N TYR A 39 -20.37 8.08 -0.50
CA TYR A 39 -20.53 6.63 -0.46
C TYR A 39 -21.59 6.20 0.54
N THR A 40 -22.37 5.19 0.14
CA THR A 40 -23.29 4.50 1.04
C THR A 40 -22.54 3.60 2.03
N SER A 41 -23.19 3.25 3.16
CA SER A 41 -22.61 2.31 4.13
C SER A 41 -22.32 0.93 3.53
N GLU A 42 -23.07 0.49 2.52
CA GLU A 42 -22.83 -0.77 1.81
C GLU A 42 -21.55 -0.71 0.97
N GLU A 43 -21.34 0.38 0.22
CA GLU A 43 -20.12 0.63 -0.55
C GLU A 43 -18.89 0.71 0.37
N LEU A 44 -18.96 1.52 1.42
CA LEU A 44 -17.88 1.63 2.42
C LEU A 44 -17.56 0.27 3.07
N SER A 45 -18.56 -0.56 3.32
CA SER A 45 -18.39 -1.90 3.91
C SER A 45 -17.79 -2.93 2.93
N ALA A 46 -17.97 -2.74 1.62
CA ALA A 46 -17.30 -3.54 0.60
C ALA A 46 -15.84 -3.08 0.45
N ASP A 47 -15.63 -1.77 0.33
CA ASP A 47 -14.32 -1.15 0.14
C ASP A 47 -13.37 -1.46 1.28
N ILE A 48 -13.84 -1.40 2.54
CA ILE A 48 -12.99 -1.73 3.70
C ILE A 48 -12.44 -3.15 3.61
N LYS A 49 -13.25 -4.12 3.17
CA LYS A 49 -12.83 -5.52 3.02
C LYS A 49 -11.80 -5.66 1.92
N GLU A 50 -12.00 -4.95 0.82
CA GLU A 50 -11.05 -4.94 -0.29
C GLU A 50 -9.70 -4.34 0.12
N TYR A 51 -9.69 -3.16 0.76
CA TYR A 51 -8.44 -2.52 1.18
C TYR A 51 -7.73 -3.27 2.30
N GLN A 52 -8.47 -3.93 3.20
CA GLN A 52 -7.88 -4.86 4.17
C GLN A 52 -7.21 -6.04 3.45
N TYR A 53 -7.88 -6.64 2.47
CA TYR A 53 -7.32 -7.72 1.68
C TYR A 53 -6.04 -7.28 0.93
N GLN A 54 -6.07 -6.11 0.28
CA GLN A 54 -4.89 -5.56 -0.41
C GLN A 54 -3.75 -5.26 0.56
N LEU A 55 -4.05 -4.70 1.74
CA LEU A 55 -3.04 -4.45 2.77
C LEU A 55 -2.33 -5.75 3.16
N GLU A 56 -3.09 -6.79 3.51
CA GLU A 56 -2.54 -8.06 4.01
C GLU A 56 -1.83 -8.88 2.93
N ASN A 57 -2.39 -8.95 1.73
CA ASN A 57 -1.94 -9.88 0.69
C ASN A 57 -1.02 -9.25 -0.35
N ILE A 58 -0.96 -7.92 -0.43
CA ILE A 58 -0.15 -7.21 -1.43
C ILE A 58 0.86 -6.30 -0.75
N VAL A 59 0.39 -5.37 0.09
CA VAL A 59 1.24 -4.32 0.66
C VAL A 59 2.21 -4.89 1.71
N ILE A 60 1.75 -5.73 2.63
CA ILE A 60 2.63 -6.35 3.63
C ILE A 60 3.73 -7.23 3.00
N PRO A 61 3.44 -8.08 1.99
CA PRO A 61 4.49 -8.77 1.25
C PRO A 61 5.47 -7.84 0.54
N LEU A 62 5.01 -6.71 -0.02
CA LEU A 62 5.88 -5.71 -0.62
C LEU A 62 6.81 -5.05 0.41
N VAL A 63 6.31 -4.75 1.61
CA VAL A 63 7.12 -4.26 2.75
C VAL A 63 8.20 -5.28 3.11
N LYS A 64 7.83 -6.55 3.29
CA LYS A 64 8.80 -7.62 3.61
C LYS A 64 9.89 -7.77 2.54
N ARG A 65 9.52 -7.67 1.26
CA ARG A 65 10.49 -7.66 0.16
C ARG A 65 11.42 -6.45 0.23
N ALA A 66 10.89 -5.26 0.54
CA ALA A 66 11.70 -4.06 0.71
C ALA A 66 12.67 -4.17 1.90
N GLU A 67 12.22 -4.69 3.04
CA GLU A 67 13.05 -4.97 4.23
C GLU A 67 14.21 -5.91 3.92
N ALA A 68 13.98 -6.95 3.13
CA ALA A 68 15.00 -7.89 2.71
C ALA A 68 16.14 -7.23 1.91
N THR A 69 15.89 -6.08 1.26
CA THR A 69 16.93 -5.34 0.52
C THR A 69 17.92 -4.63 1.44
N LYS A 70 17.57 -4.39 2.72
CA LYS A 70 18.31 -3.58 3.70
C LYS A 70 18.61 -2.15 3.23
N ASN A 71 17.86 -1.65 2.25
CA ASN A 71 17.98 -0.28 1.75
C ASN A 71 16.93 0.61 2.43
N SER A 72 17.36 1.53 3.29
CA SER A 72 16.47 2.39 4.06
C SER A 72 15.48 3.16 3.17
N LYS A 73 15.92 3.69 2.03
CA LYS A 73 15.04 4.41 1.09
C LYS A 73 13.86 3.55 0.62
N LEU A 74 14.13 2.30 0.26
CA LEU A 74 13.10 1.38 -0.24
C LEU A 74 12.16 0.94 0.88
N ILE A 75 12.72 0.72 2.06
CA ILE A 75 11.97 0.39 3.28
C ILE A 75 11.01 1.54 3.62
N ASP A 76 11.50 2.77 3.65
CA ASP A 76 10.70 3.96 3.96
C ASP A 76 9.54 4.12 2.97
N MET A 77 9.80 3.94 1.66
CA MET A 77 8.74 3.97 0.64
C MET A 77 7.68 2.89 0.88
N ALA A 78 8.09 1.68 1.22
CA ALA A 78 7.16 0.58 1.47
C ALA A 78 6.30 0.82 2.70
N TYR A 79 6.89 1.35 3.78
CA TYR A 79 6.16 1.74 4.98
C TYR A 79 5.22 2.92 4.73
N GLU A 80 5.58 3.87 3.87
CA GLU A 80 4.69 4.95 3.47
C GLU A 80 3.45 4.42 2.73
N ILE A 81 3.61 3.45 1.82
CA ILE A 81 2.49 2.77 1.16
C ILE A 81 1.58 2.12 2.20
N ARG A 82 2.16 1.34 3.11
CA ARG A 82 1.42 0.68 4.20
C ARG A 82 0.61 1.68 5.02
N TYR A 83 1.25 2.78 5.44
CA TYR A 83 0.62 3.81 6.24
C TYR A 83 -0.56 4.47 5.52
N ILE A 84 -0.47 4.68 4.19
CA ILE A 84 -1.58 5.21 3.40
C ILE A 84 -2.79 4.26 3.43
N TYR A 85 -2.56 2.95 3.25
CA TYR A 85 -3.64 1.96 3.32
C TYR A 85 -4.27 1.90 4.71
N GLU A 86 -3.46 1.90 5.78
CA GLU A 86 -3.95 1.92 7.16
C GLU A 86 -4.79 3.17 7.43
N LYS A 87 -4.37 4.34 6.93
CA LYS A 87 -5.16 5.58 7.01
C LYS A 87 -6.47 5.51 6.24
N LEU A 88 -6.46 4.97 5.03
CA LEU A 88 -7.66 4.79 4.21
C LEU A 88 -8.69 3.93 4.95
N ILE A 89 -8.27 2.76 5.43
CA ILE A 89 -9.10 1.84 6.20
C ILE A 89 -9.64 2.52 7.45
N SER A 90 -8.81 3.27 8.18
CA SER A 90 -9.24 3.99 9.37
C SER A 90 -10.29 5.05 9.06
N ALA A 91 -10.15 5.79 7.95
CA ALA A 91 -11.12 6.80 7.56
C ALA A 91 -12.48 6.18 7.18
N ILE A 92 -12.47 5.04 6.47
CA ILE A 92 -13.68 4.29 6.14
C ILE A 92 -14.38 3.79 7.41
N LYS A 93 -13.63 3.21 8.36
CA LYS A 93 -14.18 2.77 9.65
C LYS A 93 -14.86 3.91 10.41
N LEU A 94 -14.19 5.05 10.53
CA LEU A 94 -14.74 6.22 11.21
C LEU A 94 -16.05 6.68 10.59
N LYS A 95 -16.18 6.61 9.25
CA LYS A 95 -17.44 6.93 8.55
C LYS A 95 -18.54 5.91 8.78
N LEU A 96 -18.20 4.62 8.87
CA LEU A 96 -19.18 3.58 9.22
C LEU A 96 -19.64 3.65 10.68
N GLU A 97 -18.78 4.09 11.59
CA GLU A 97 -19.12 4.27 13.02
C GLU A 97 -19.93 5.55 13.29
N HIS A 98 -19.80 6.55 12.42
CA HIS A 98 -20.52 7.82 12.47
C HIS A 98 -21.24 8.12 11.14
N PRO A 99 -22.27 7.33 10.78
CA PRO A 99 -22.99 7.46 9.51
C PRO A 99 -23.85 8.73 9.44
#